data_AF-A0A1S3BZA1-F1
#
_entry.id   AF-A0A1S3BZA1-F1
#
_cell.length_a   1.000
_cell.length_b   1.000
_cell.length_c   1.000
_cell.angle_alpha   90.00
_cell.angle_beta   90.00
_cell.angle_gamma   90.00
#
_symmetry.space_group_name_H-M   'P 1'
#
loop_
_entity.id
_entity.type
_entity.pdbx_description
1 polymer ?
#
loop_
_entity_poly.entity_id
_entity_poly.type
_entity_poly.pdbx_seq_one_letter_code
_entity_poly.pdbx_strand_id
1 'polypeptide(L)'
;MRLWWILGSTCSMDLRFCEKGMEVVVKRALEFLLMMEGLMELAVSSGWRRRMPWSILGTSKGNLFWFLAPRRSGELVMWDANLDLILDSSLMLYSDHLIKVVLLVYFDPWNHHITILRTILIWQDGGKGYTVVMTTSLSSDVPVGYFSWAEYDIMAPVQPKTEPALAAAFISNCGARNFRLQALDALEKLNVKIDSYGSCHRNRDGRVDKVETLKRYKFSLAFENSNEEDYVTEKFFQSLVAGTIPVVVGAPNIKEFAPSPDSFLHIKEFSDVESIAKSMKYLAENPKIYNQSLRWKYDGPSESFKALVDMAAVHSSCRLCIHMATVIHEKEENSPRFKKRPCKCSRGSETMYHLYIRERGRFEMQSIFLRSGNLTLEALESTVLNKFNSLKHVPIWKEERPESVRGGDELKLYRIYPVGLTQRQALYTFRFKGNDDFRTHIETHPCAKMEVIFV
;
A
#
# COMPACT_ATOMS: atom_id res chain seq x y z
N MET A 1 -15.32 27.97 1.61
CA MET A 1 -16.09 27.76 2.86
C MET A 1 -17.12 26.60 2.79
N ARG A 2 -17.00 25.64 1.85
CA ARG A 2 -17.87 24.44 1.76
C ARG A 2 -17.11 23.10 1.65
N LEU A 3 -15.79 23.07 1.92
CA LEU A 3 -14.98 21.84 1.91
C LEU A 3 -14.74 21.24 3.31
N TRP A 4 -15.11 21.94 4.39
CA TRP A 4 -14.86 21.51 5.77
C TRP A 4 -15.76 20.39 6.27
N TRP A 5 -16.81 20.02 5.53
CA TRP A 5 -17.79 19.01 5.95
C TRP A 5 -17.61 17.62 5.33
N ILE A 6 -16.70 17.46 4.35
CA ILE A 6 -16.52 16.18 3.63
C ILE A 6 -15.30 15.38 4.14
N LEU A 7 -14.26 16.04 4.63
CA LEU A 7 -13.03 15.36 5.11
C LEU A 7 -13.06 15.00 6.61
N GLY A 8 -13.83 15.74 7.43
CA GLY A 8 -14.00 15.43 8.86
C GLY A 8 -15.00 14.31 9.14
N SER A 9 -15.86 13.97 8.18
CA SER A 9 -16.93 12.99 8.32
C SER A 9 -16.54 11.61 7.79
N THR A 10 -15.59 11.50 6.86
CA THR A 10 -15.04 10.21 6.38
C THR A 10 -14.11 9.57 7.41
N CYS A 11 -13.24 10.35 8.07
CA CYS A 11 -12.34 9.84 9.12
C CYS A 11 -13.12 9.30 10.35
N SER A 12 -14.28 9.89 10.67
CA SER A 12 -15.15 9.39 11.75
C SER A 12 -15.97 8.15 11.36
N MET A 13 -16.15 7.85 10.07
CA MET A 13 -16.83 6.62 9.64
C MET A 13 -15.88 5.42 9.67
N ASP A 14 -14.61 5.63 9.31
CA ASP A 14 -13.58 4.60 9.17
C ASP A 14 -13.03 4.10 10.53
N LEU A 15 -13.08 4.96 11.55
CA LEU A 15 -12.78 4.58 12.92
C LEU A 15 -13.69 3.47 13.44
N ARG A 16 -14.94 3.33 12.97
CA ARG A 16 -15.84 2.25 13.43
C ARG A 16 -15.37 0.83 13.09
N PHE A 17 -14.60 0.67 12.01
CA PHE A 17 -13.97 -0.60 11.63
C PHE A 17 -12.68 -0.86 12.42
N CYS A 18 -11.89 0.19 12.66
CA CYS A 18 -10.71 0.16 13.54
C CYS A 18 -11.10 0.00 15.04
N GLU A 19 -12.33 0.35 15.43
CA GLU A 19 -12.82 0.38 16.82
C GLU A 19 -13.15 -0.99 17.43
N LYS A 20 -13.47 -2.01 16.62
CA LYS A 20 -13.82 -3.35 17.13
C LYS A 20 -12.55 -4.18 17.35
N GLY A 21 -11.94 -4.01 18.52
CA GLY A 21 -10.91 -4.93 19.04
C GLY A 21 -9.57 -4.31 19.41
N MET A 22 -9.35 -3.02 19.11
CA MET A 22 -8.15 -2.31 19.58
C MET A 22 -8.35 -1.75 21.00
N GLU A 23 -7.35 -1.96 21.87
CA GLU A 23 -7.33 -1.30 23.18
C GLU A 23 -7.42 0.22 23.01
N VAL A 24 -8.14 0.88 23.92
CA VAL A 24 -8.42 2.35 23.96
C VAL A 24 -7.17 3.22 23.74
N VAL A 25 -6.01 2.65 24.02
CA VAL A 25 -4.66 3.19 23.85
C VAL A 25 -4.28 3.41 22.40
N VAL A 26 -4.44 2.37 21.56
CA VAL A 26 -4.06 2.40 20.15
C VAL A 26 -4.93 3.41 19.42
N LYS A 27 -6.21 3.51 19.84
CA LYS A 27 -7.19 4.47 19.35
C LYS A 27 -6.74 5.94 19.50
N ARG A 28 -6.16 6.33 20.65
CA ARG A 28 -5.76 7.74 20.90
C ARG A 28 -4.41 8.11 20.26
N ALA A 29 -3.49 7.15 20.13
CA ALA A 29 -2.28 7.34 19.32
C ALA A 29 -2.63 7.51 17.83
N LEU A 30 -3.65 6.79 17.36
CA LEU A 30 -4.20 6.89 16.00
C LEU A 30 -4.82 8.26 15.71
N GLU A 31 -5.66 8.79 16.62
CA GLU A 31 -6.26 10.13 16.50
C GLU A 31 -5.19 11.24 16.38
N PHE A 32 -4.05 11.11 17.07
CA PHE A 32 -2.96 12.07 17.01
C PHE A 32 -2.11 11.96 15.73
N LEU A 33 -1.83 10.75 15.26
CA LEU A 33 -1.12 10.52 13.98
C LEU A 33 -1.94 11.00 12.77
N LEU A 34 -3.25 10.76 12.78
CA LEU A 34 -4.18 11.21 11.73
C LEU A 34 -4.34 12.75 11.70
N MET A 35 -4.29 13.41 12.86
CA MET A 35 -4.27 14.87 12.94
C MET A 35 -3.01 15.47 12.26
N MET A 36 -1.87 14.77 12.35
CA MET A 36 -0.62 15.17 11.71
C MET A 36 -0.63 14.91 10.19
N GLU A 37 -1.20 13.79 9.74
CA GLU A 37 -1.42 13.51 8.31
C GLU A 37 -2.35 14.53 7.66
N GLY A 38 -3.47 14.88 8.31
CA GLY A 38 -4.41 15.89 7.81
C GLY A 38 -3.82 17.30 7.71
N LEU A 39 -2.92 17.68 8.63
CA LEU A 39 -2.17 18.93 8.55
C LEU A 39 -1.13 18.94 7.41
N MET A 40 -0.55 17.78 7.07
CA MET A 40 0.40 17.64 5.97
C MET A 40 -0.28 17.63 4.59
N GLU A 41 -1.44 16.97 4.43
CA GLU A 41 -2.21 17.00 3.17
C GLU A 41 -2.75 18.41 2.86
N LEU A 42 -3.14 19.17 3.88
CA LEU A 42 -3.50 20.58 3.75
C LEU A 42 -2.34 21.45 3.24
N ALA A 43 -1.10 21.13 3.59
CA ALA A 43 0.08 21.85 3.13
C ALA A 43 0.47 21.50 1.67
N VAL A 44 0.24 20.26 1.25
CA VAL A 44 0.57 19.77 -0.10
C VAL A 44 -0.50 20.17 -1.13
N SER A 45 -1.78 20.13 -0.77
CA SER A 45 -2.91 20.39 -1.68
C SER A 45 -3.11 21.87 -2.04
N SER A 46 -2.51 22.80 -1.30
CA SER A 46 -2.89 24.22 -1.35
C SER A 46 -1.92 25.13 -2.09
N GLY A 47 -0.88 24.60 -2.74
CA GLY A 47 -0.09 25.33 -3.74
C GLY A 47 0.42 26.70 -3.27
N TRP A 48 0.94 26.79 -2.04
CA TRP A 48 1.33 28.07 -1.41
C TRP A 48 2.61 28.65 -2.03
N ARG A 49 2.48 29.28 -3.19
CA ARG A 49 3.38 30.35 -3.63
C ARG A 49 2.86 31.68 -3.07
N ARG A 50 3.45 32.12 -1.94
CA ARG A 50 3.80 33.51 -1.56
C ARG A 50 3.49 33.84 -0.09
N ARG A 51 4.57 34.24 0.60
CA ARG A 51 4.72 35.16 1.75
C ARG A 51 3.46 35.47 2.56
N MET A 52 3.42 34.98 3.80
CA MET A 52 3.23 35.87 4.96
C MET A 52 3.81 35.25 6.25
N PRO A 53 4.28 36.09 7.20
CA PRO A 53 5.03 35.66 8.38
C PRO A 53 4.08 35.41 9.54
N TRP A 54 3.97 34.15 9.97
CA TRP A 54 3.60 33.84 11.34
C TRP A 54 4.79 33.13 11.97
N SER A 55 5.45 33.86 12.86
CA SER A 55 6.46 33.37 13.79
C SER A 55 5.83 32.33 14.70
N ILE A 56 5.92 31.05 14.33
CA ILE A 56 5.87 29.95 15.29
C ILE A 56 7.26 29.90 15.96
N LEU A 57 7.40 30.74 16.98
CA LEU A 57 8.45 30.64 17.99
C LEU A 57 8.14 29.41 18.85
N GLY A 58 8.78 28.28 18.55
CA GLY A 58 8.64 27.08 19.35
C GLY A 58 9.13 25.82 18.64
N THR A 59 10.44 25.64 18.55
CA THR A 59 11.05 24.32 18.31
C THR A 59 10.76 23.43 19.52
N SER A 60 9.81 22.50 19.43
CA SER A 60 9.62 21.50 20.49
C SER A 60 10.43 20.24 20.19
N LYS A 61 11.63 20.15 20.78
CA LYS A 61 12.28 18.86 21.07
C LYS A 61 11.65 18.31 22.35
N GLY A 62 11.18 17.05 22.33
CA GLY A 62 10.74 16.33 23.54
C GLY A 62 9.35 16.69 24.08
N ASN A 63 8.31 16.72 23.23
CA ASN A 63 6.94 16.82 23.73
C ASN A 63 6.47 15.45 24.25
N LEU A 64 6.37 15.35 25.57
CA LEU A 64 5.86 14.21 26.31
C LEU A 64 4.35 14.41 26.53
N PHE A 65 3.51 13.62 25.88
CA PHE A 65 2.05 13.75 26.00
C PHE A 65 1.50 12.75 27.01
N TRP A 66 0.94 13.23 28.12
CA TRP A 66 0.39 12.37 29.17
C TRP A 66 -1.12 12.17 29.02
N PHE A 67 -1.61 10.92 29.06
CA PHE A 67 -3.04 10.64 29.16
C PHE A 67 -3.33 9.44 30.06
N LEU A 68 -4.43 9.49 30.81
CA LEU A 68 -4.87 8.38 31.67
C LEU A 68 -5.85 7.48 30.90
N ALA A 69 -5.60 6.17 30.89
CA ALA A 69 -6.50 5.18 30.28
C ALA A 69 -6.82 4.03 31.24
N PRO A 70 -8.09 3.59 31.33
CA PRO A 70 -8.49 2.49 32.19
C PRO A 70 -8.11 1.12 31.59
N ARG A 71 -7.54 0.22 32.40
CA ARG A 71 -7.37 -1.20 32.07
C ARG A 71 -8.67 -1.99 32.24
N ARG A 72 -8.74 -3.20 31.65
CA ARG A 72 -9.82 -4.17 31.91
C ARG A 72 -10.00 -4.54 33.40
N SER A 73 -8.98 -4.32 34.23
CA SER A 73 -9.03 -4.49 35.69
C SER A 73 -9.68 -3.31 36.44
N GLY A 74 -10.04 -2.22 35.76
CA GLY A 74 -10.59 -1.00 36.37
C GLY A 74 -9.55 0.00 36.88
N GLU A 75 -8.26 -0.31 36.76
CA GLU A 75 -7.15 0.55 37.19
C GLU A 75 -6.81 1.59 36.12
N LEU A 76 -6.65 2.87 36.51
CA LEU A 76 -6.23 3.96 35.62
C LEU A 76 -4.70 3.95 35.49
N VAL A 77 -4.20 3.82 34.26
CA VAL A 77 -2.77 3.83 33.96
C VAL A 77 -2.41 5.08 33.17
N MET A 78 -1.32 5.74 33.56
CA MET A 78 -0.78 6.92 32.89
C MET A 78 0.06 6.48 31.68
N TRP A 79 -0.25 7.05 30.52
CA TRP A 79 0.43 6.84 29.25
C TRP A 79 1.22 8.09 28.89
N ASP A 80 2.41 7.91 28.32
CA ASP A 80 3.15 8.93 27.60
C ASP A 80 3.50 8.49 26.17
N ALA A 81 3.55 9.46 25.26
CA ALA A 81 4.13 9.29 23.93
C ALA A 81 5.24 10.33 23.75
N ASN A 82 6.42 9.89 23.28
CA ASN A 82 7.52 10.77 22.88
C ASN A 82 7.90 10.45 21.43
N LEU A 83 8.01 11.48 20.60
CA LEU A 83 8.35 11.36 19.18
C LEU A 83 9.81 11.80 19.00
N ASP A 84 10.73 10.85 18.82
CA ASP A 84 12.16 11.13 18.62
C ASP A 84 12.62 10.67 17.22
N LEU A 85 13.15 11.63 16.45
CA LEU A 85 13.75 11.44 15.13
C LEU A 85 15.24 11.07 15.25
N ILE A 86 15.68 9.97 14.62
CA ILE A 86 17.10 9.57 14.56
C ILE A 86 17.61 9.61 13.11
N LEU A 87 18.80 10.21 12.91
CA LEU A 87 19.57 10.19 11.66
C LEU A 87 20.51 8.98 11.64
N ASP A 88 20.53 8.20 10.56
CA ASP A 88 21.59 7.20 10.30
C ASP A 88 22.56 7.69 9.20
N SER A 89 23.79 7.25 9.35
CA SER A 89 25.08 7.83 9.00
C SER A 89 25.53 7.74 7.54
N SER A 90 24.63 7.51 6.58
CA SER A 90 24.99 7.42 5.15
C SER A 90 24.49 8.61 4.34
N LEU A 91 25.13 9.77 4.49
CA LEU A 91 25.07 10.84 3.49
C LEU A 91 26.37 11.67 3.49
N MET A 92 27.01 11.80 2.33
CA MET A 92 28.13 12.71 2.12
C MET A 92 27.70 14.16 2.40
N LEU A 93 28.40 14.80 3.33
CA LEU A 93 28.29 16.22 3.65
C LEU A 93 29.02 17.05 2.59
N TYR A 94 28.33 18.04 1.99
CA TYR A 94 29.00 19.27 1.58
C TYR A 94 28.48 20.41 2.46
N SER A 95 29.42 21.02 3.16
CA SER A 95 29.21 22.13 4.09
C SER A 95 29.15 23.43 3.31
N ASP A 96 28.13 24.25 3.56
CA ASP A 96 28.36 25.69 3.76
C ASP A 96 27.35 26.27 4.75
N HIS A 97 27.91 26.63 5.91
CA HIS A 97 27.49 27.55 6.97
C HIS A 97 26.00 27.74 7.41
N LEU A 98 25.84 27.48 8.72
CA LEU A 98 25.04 28.19 9.75
C LEU A 98 23.60 27.71 10.11
N ILE A 99 23.54 26.96 11.24
CA ILE A 99 22.64 27.04 12.42
C ILE A 99 21.10 27.11 12.19
N LYS A 100 20.39 26.01 12.51
CA LYS A 100 19.34 25.85 13.55
C LYS A 100 18.49 24.61 13.26
N VAL A 101 18.22 23.82 14.30
CA VAL A 101 17.53 22.53 14.28
C VAL A 101 16.09 22.68 13.77
N VAL A 102 15.81 22.09 12.61
CA VAL A 102 14.51 22.06 11.93
C VAL A 102 13.92 20.66 12.05
N LEU A 103 12.62 20.61 12.32
CA LEU A 103 11.75 19.44 12.19
C LEU A 103 11.87 18.91 10.75
N LEU A 104 12.58 17.80 10.55
CA LEU A 104 12.73 17.17 9.24
C LEU A 104 11.99 15.82 9.25
N VAL A 105 10.73 15.86 8.81
CA VAL A 105 10.19 14.76 8.01
C VAL A 105 11.10 14.69 6.78
N TYR A 106 11.70 13.53 6.51
CA TYR A 106 12.58 13.36 5.36
C TYR A 106 11.79 13.64 4.06
N PHE A 107 12.03 14.81 3.47
CA PHE A 107 11.82 15.04 2.05
C PHE A 107 13.22 15.18 1.47
N ASP A 108 13.75 14.13 0.85
CA ASP A 108 14.82 14.33 -0.12
C ASP A 108 14.23 15.23 -1.23
N PRO A 109 14.87 16.36 -1.60
CA PRO A 109 14.43 17.18 -2.73
C PRO A 109 14.42 16.40 -4.06
N TRP A 110 15.03 15.20 -4.10
CA TRP A 110 15.15 14.35 -5.28
C TRP A 110 14.55 12.94 -5.11
N ASN A 111 14.18 12.50 -3.90
CA ASN A 111 13.66 11.15 -3.62
C ASN A 111 12.72 11.10 -2.37
N HIS A 112 11.46 11.51 -2.52
CA HIS A 112 10.48 11.63 -1.42
C HIS A 112 10.05 10.30 -0.76
N HIS A 113 10.87 9.24 -0.74
CA HIS A 113 10.38 7.85 -0.72
C HIS A 113 10.74 7.01 0.51
N ILE A 114 11.30 7.61 1.57
CA ILE A 114 11.54 6.91 2.84
C ILE A 114 10.91 7.70 3.99
N THR A 115 9.72 7.29 4.42
CA THR A 115 9.17 7.70 5.72
C THR A 115 9.51 6.61 6.74
N ILE A 116 10.58 6.82 7.51
CA ILE A 116 10.84 6.00 8.71
C ILE A 116 10.12 6.68 9.87
N LEU A 117 9.05 6.05 10.36
CA LEU A 117 8.36 6.51 11.56
C LEU A 117 8.94 5.74 12.76
N ARG A 118 9.76 6.40 13.57
CA ARG A 118 10.19 5.87 14.87
C ARG A 118 9.22 6.35 15.94
N THR A 119 8.43 5.44 16.50
CA THR A 119 7.47 5.74 17.58
C THR A 119 8.04 5.23 18.90
N ILE A 120 8.28 6.10 19.90
CA ILE A 120 8.80 5.70 21.20
C ILE A 120 7.67 5.68 22.24
N LEU A 121 7.42 4.51 22.85
CA LEU A 121 6.44 4.31 23.92
C LEU A 121 7.14 4.05 25.26
N ILE A 122 7.46 5.13 25.96
CA ILE A 122 8.43 5.14 27.08
C ILE A 122 8.08 4.17 28.21
N TRP A 123 6.81 4.01 28.58
CA TRP A 123 6.42 3.18 29.73
C TRP A 123 6.17 1.69 29.42
N GLN A 124 6.05 1.31 28.15
CA GLN A 124 5.78 -0.08 27.74
C GLN A 124 7.05 -0.85 27.36
N ASP A 125 8.09 -0.17 26.86
CA ASP A 125 9.34 -0.79 26.40
C ASP A 125 10.60 -0.33 27.15
N GLY A 126 10.44 0.55 28.16
CA GLY A 126 11.55 1.15 28.90
C GLY A 126 12.28 2.27 28.13
N GLY A 127 11.63 2.91 27.16
CA GLY A 127 12.19 4.00 26.34
C GLY A 127 12.91 3.55 25.07
N LYS A 128 12.73 2.30 24.61
CA LYS A 128 13.44 1.73 23.45
C LYS A 128 12.80 2.11 22.11
N GLY A 129 11.48 2.27 22.08
CA GLY A 129 10.67 2.55 20.90
C GLY A 129 10.55 1.40 19.91
N TYR A 130 9.61 1.57 18.97
CA TYR A 130 9.43 0.74 17.78
C TYR A 130 9.97 1.51 16.57
N THR A 131 10.84 0.86 15.81
CA THR A 131 11.24 1.32 14.49
C THR A 131 10.34 0.63 13.48
N VAL A 132 9.56 1.41 12.72
CA VAL A 132 8.68 0.90 11.67
C VAL A 132 9.05 1.60 10.36
N VAL A 133 9.24 0.82 9.31
CA VAL A 133 9.52 1.31 7.96
C VAL A 133 8.21 1.41 7.18
N MET A 134 7.89 2.61 6.67
CA MET A 134 6.69 2.88 5.88
C MET A 134 7.06 3.58 4.57
N THR A 135 7.11 2.83 3.48
CA THR A 135 7.40 3.37 2.14
C THR A 135 6.47 2.76 1.10
N THR A 136 6.61 3.13 -0.17
CA THR A 136 5.90 2.47 -1.27
C THR A 136 6.33 1.00 -1.44
N SER A 137 7.48 0.61 -0.90
CA SER A 137 7.96 -0.77 -0.98
C SER A 137 7.02 -1.73 -0.27
N LEU A 138 6.62 -2.80 -0.97
CA LEU A 138 5.85 -3.90 -0.40
C LEU A 138 6.69 -4.74 0.58
N SER A 139 8.01 -4.51 0.64
CA SER A 139 8.92 -5.06 1.65
C SER A 139 8.99 -4.23 2.93
N SER A 140 8.34 -3.05 2.97
CA SER A 140 8.19 -2.28 4.21
C SER A 140 7.36 -3.04 5.26
N ASP A 141 7.55 -2.70 6.53
CA ASP A 141 6.71 -3.20 7.62
C ASP A 141 5.22 -2.86 7.38
N VAL A 142 4.98 -1.63 6.91
CA VAL A 142 3.65 -1.15 6.51
C VAL A 142 3.76 -0.38 5.19
N PRO A 143 3.49 -1.04 4.05
CA PRO A 143 3.58 -0.40 2.74
C PRO A 143 2.54 0.72 2.55
N VAL A 144 2.92 1.84 1.94
CA VAL A 144 2.03 2.98 1.62
C VAL A 144 2.02 3.16 0.11
N GLY A 145 1.11 2.46 -0.57
CA GLY A 145 0.98 2.48 -2.02
C GLY A 145 0.00 3.55 -2.53
N TYR A 146 0.15 3.95 -3.79
CA TYR A 146 -0.72 4.92 -4.48
C TYR A 146 -1.87 4.22 -5.21
N PHE A 147 -2.53 3.27 -4.56
CA PHE A 147 -3.63 2.52 -5.13
C PHE A 147 -4.71 2.27 -4.11
N SER A 148 -5.96 2.42 -4.52
CA SER A 148 -7.14 2.15 -3.71
C SER A 148 -8.37 2.13 -4.60
N TRP A 149 -9.34 1.28 -4.28
CA TRP A 149 -10.66 1.32 -4.92
C TRP A 149 -11.45 2.59 -4.55
N ALA A 150 -11.19 3.16 -3.37
CA ALA A 150 -11.86 4.36 -2.87
C ALA A 150 -11.36 5.64 -3.57
N GLU A 151 -10.05 5.71 -3.84
CA GLU A 151 -9.40 6.90 -4.40
C GLU A 151 -9.43 6.89 -5.94
N TYR A 152 -9.31 5.71 -6.54
CA TYR A 152 -9.21 5.55 -7.99
C TYR A 152 -10.39 4.75 -8.52
N ASP A 153 -11.21 5.36 -9.38
CA ASP A 153 -12.22 4.64 -10.17
C ASP A 153 -11.54 3.84 -11.30
N ILE A 154 -10.79 2.81 -10.92
CA ILE A 154 -9.99 1.97 -11.82
C ILE A 154 -10.89 1.23 -12.82
N MET A 155 -12.17 1.02 -12.49
CA MET A 155 -13.14 0.38 -13.38
C MET A 155 -14.00 1.38 -14.17
N ALA A 156 -13.66 2.68 -14.14
CA ALA A 156 -14.34 3.70 -14.93
C ALA A 156 -14.46 3.30 -16.41
N PRO A 157 -15.62 3.54 -17.06
CA PRO A 157 -15.83 3.21 -18.46
C PRO A 157 -14.83 3.90 -19.39
N VAL A 158 -14.33 3.14 -20.36
CA VAL A 158 -13.39 3.64 -21.37
C VAL A 158 -14.10 4.64 -22.29
N GLN A 159 -13.54 5.85 -22.40
CA GLN A 159 -14.04 6.89 -23.31
C GLN A 159 -13.40 6.79 -24.70
N PRO A 160 -14.06 7.29 -25.76
CA PRO A 160 -13.46 7.41 -27.09
C PRO A 160 -12.16 8.23 -27.06
N LYS A 161 -11.14 7.74 -27.76
CA LYS A 161 -9.85 8.44 -27.88
C LYS A 161 -9.93 9.42 -29.05
N THR A 162 -9.94 10.72 -28.76
CA THR A 162 -10.22 11.78 -29.75
C THR A 162 -9.01 12.60 -30.12
N GLU A 163 -7.92 12.56 -29.34
CA GLU A 163 -6.74 13.38 -29.61
C GLU A 163 -5.90 12.77 -30.75
N PRO A 164 -5.35 13.58 -31.66
CA PRO A 164 -4.55 13.10 -32.78
C PRO A 164 -3.14 12.66 -32.37
N ALA A 165 -2.59 13.22 -31.30
CA ALA A 165 -1.34 12.75 -30.72
C ALA A 165 -1.57 11.39 -30.04
N LEU A 166 -0.57 10.50 -30.15
CA LEU A 166 -0.70 9.14 -29.65
C LEU A 166 -0.73 9.11 -28.12
N ALA A 167 0.10 9.95 -27.50
CA ALA A 167 0.27 9.97 -26.05
C ALA A 167 0.19 11.39 -25.47
N ALA A 168 -0.08 11.45 -24.17
CA ALA A 168 0.08 12.66 -23.37
C ALA A 168 1.06 12.44 -22.22
N ALA A 169 1.79 13.50 -21.88
CA ALA A 169 2.79 13.50 -20.80
C ALA A 169 2.52 14.65 -19.80
N PHE A 170 2.52 14.32 -18.51
CA PHE A 170 2.32 15.27 -17.41
C PHE A 170 3.57 15.28 -16.50
N ILE A 171 4.74 15.51 -17.09
CA ILE A 171 6.03 15.47 -16.39
C ILE A 171 6.46 16.90 -16.05
N SER A 172 6.59 17.21 -14.77
CA SER A 172 7.00 18.54 -14.32
C SER A 172 8.36 18.59 -13.61
N ASN A 173 8.82 17.48 -13.06
CA ASN A 173 10.18 17.39 -12.52
C ASN A 173 11.16 17.02 -13.65
N CYS A 174 11.95 17.96 -14.13
CA CYS A 174 12.88 17.67 -15.24
C CYS A 174 14.26 17.19 -14.77
N GLY A 175 14.51 17.15 -13.46
CA GLY A 175 15.80 16.76 -12.89
C GLY A 175 15.83 15.37 -12.27
N ALA A 176 14.89 14.50 -12.65
CA ALA A 176 14.90 13.10 -12.18
C ALA A 176 16.19 12.39 -12.62
N ARG A 177 16.78 11.61 -11.71
CA ARG A 177 18.03 10.89 -11.93
C ARG A 177 17.80 9.50 -12.54
N ASN A 178 16.91 9.41 -13.53
CA ASN A 178 16.70 8.21 -14.34
C ASN A 178 16.65 8.59 -15.83
N PHE A 179 16.42 7.60 -16.70
CA PHE A 179 16.47 7.81 -18.16
C PHE A 179 15.14 8.32 -18.76
N ARG A 180 14.19 8.78 -17.94
CA ARG A 180 12.82 9.05 -18.41
C ARG A 180 12.70 10.19 -19.41
N LEU A 181 13.53 11.23 -19.29
CA LEU A 181 13.52 12.34 -20.23
C LEU A 181 14.20 11.95 -21.54
N GLN A 182 15.29 11.17 -21.46
CA GLN A 182 15.92 10.59 -22.64
C GLN A 182 14.94 9.68 -23.38
N ALA A 183 14.14 8.89 -22.66
CA ALA A 183 13.09 8.07 -23.25
C ALA A 183 12.01 8.93 -23.94
N LEU A 184 11.58 10.04 -23.31
CA LEU A 184 10.66 10.99 -23.93
C LEU A 184 11.24 11.57 -25.23
N ASP A 185 12.46 12.10 -25.19
CA ASP A 185 13.18 12.62 -26.36
C ASP A 185 13.29 11.59 -27.48
N ALA A 186 13.61 10.34 -27.13
CA ALA A 186 13.78 9.27 -28.10
C ALA A 186 12.45 8.84 -28.72
N LEU A 187 11.35 8.78 -27.95
CA LEU A 187 10.01 8.53 -28.49
C LEU A 187 9.60 9.63 -29.48
N GLU A 188 9.84 10.89 -29.15
CA GLU A 188 9.56 12.03 -30.05
C GLU A 188 10.38 11.95 -31.33
N LYS A 189 11.70 11.67 -31.23
CA LYS A 189 12.60 11.46 -32.40
C LYS A 189 12.18 10.29 -33.28
N LEU A 190 11.60 9.24 -32.69
CA LEU A 190 11.03 8.11 -33.40
C LEU A 190 9.65 8.42 -33.99
N ASN A 191 9.24 9.70 -34.04
CA ASN A 191 7.98 10.16 -34.61
C ASN A 191 6.74 9.60 -33.90
N VAL A 192 6.82 9.43 -32.57
CA VAL A 192 5.64 9.29 -31.72
C VAL A 192 5.17 10.69 -31.35
N LYS A 193 3.97 11.09 -31.79
CA LYS A 193 3.40 12.39 -31.42
C LYS A 193 2.94 12.37 -29.97
N ILE A 194 3.54 13.24 -29.15
CA ILE A 194 3.31 13.32 -27.70
C ILE A 194 2.94 14.76 -27.33
N ASP A 195 1.80 14.93 -26.67
CA ASP A 195 1.41 16.22 -26.10
C ASP A 195 1.87 16.30 -24.64
N SER A 196 2.81 17.20 -24.37
CA SER A 196 3.41 17.44 -23.06
C SER A 196 2.78 18.66 -22.40
N TYR A 197 2.00 18.42 -21.34
CA TYR A 197 1.30 19.43 -20.53
C TYR A 197 2.09 19.86 -19.28
N GLY A 198 3.01 19.00 -18.82
CA GLY A 198 3.90 19.30 -17.69
C GLY A 198 4.98 20.32 -18.06
N SER A 199 5.76 20.79 -17.07
CA SER A 199 6.81 21.78 -17.34
C SER A 199 7.99 21.26 -18.16
N CYS A 200 8.17 19.94 -18.28
CA CYS A 200 9.18 19.37 -19.18
C CYS A 200 8.61 19.24 -20.59
N HIS A 201 9.38 19.69 -21.60
CA HIS A 201 9.03 19.83 -23.03
C HIS A 201 7.89 20.83 -23.28
N ARG A 202 6.80 20.76 -22.52
CA ARG A 202 5.67 21.71 -22.49
C ARG A 202 5.25 22.22 -23.88
N ASN A 203 4.98 21.30 -24.80
CA ASN A 203 4.56 21.63 -26.16
C ASN A 203 3.04 21.86 -26.29
N ARG A 204 2.29 21.62 -25.20
CA ARG A 204 0.84 21.82 -25.11
C ARG A 204 0.51 22.63 -23.86
N ASP A 205 -0.13 23.77 -24.06
CA ASP A 205 -0.55 24.63 -22.96
C ASP A 205 -1.99 24.34 -22.52
N GLY A 206 -2.28 24.67 -21.25
CA GLY A 206 -3.62 24.63 -20.69
C GLY A 206 -3.61 24.24 -19.21
N ARG A 207 -4.47 24.90 -18.41
CA ARG A 207 -4.79 24.43 -17.07
C ARG A 207 -5.87 23.36 -17.21
N VAL A 208 -5.46 22.13 -17.47
CA VAL A 208 -6.36 21.00 -17.71
C VAL A 208 -6.43 20.08 -16.50
N ASP A 209 -7.58 19.42 -16.34
CA ASP A 209 -7.64 18.24 -15.47
C ASP A 209 -6.89 17.08 -16.13
N LYS A 210 -5.98 16.46 -15.38
CA LYS A 210 -5.08 15.42 -15.89
C LYS A 210 -5.86 14.18 -16.34
N VAL A 211 -6.73 13.65 -15.48
CA VAL A 211 -7.44 12.38 -15.76
C VAL A 211 -8.44 12.59 -16.89
N GLU A 212 -9.21 13.67 -16.89
CA GLU A 212 -10.14 14.01 -17.98
C GLU A 212 -9.44 14.23 -19.31
N THR A 213 -8.22 14.77 -19.29
CA THR A 213 -7.40 14.90 -20.50
C THR A 213 -6.91 13.55 -20.99
N LEU A 214 -6.35 12.72 -20.10
CA LEU A 214 -5.86 11.38 -20.43
C LEU A 214 -6.95 10.47 -21.01
N LYS A 215 -8.23 10.66 -20.66
CA LYS A 215 -9.36 9.91 -21.23
C LYS A 215 -9.43 10.00 -22.76
N ARG A 216 -8.92 11.09 -23.36
CA ARG A 216 -8.95 11.33 -24.81
C ARG A 216 -7.73 10.79 -25.57
N TYR A 217 -6.68 10.35 -24.87
CA TYR A 217 -5.46 9.81 -25.47
C TYR A 217 -5.42 8.29 -25.46
N LYS A 218 -4.73 7.70 -26.45
CA LYS A 218 -4.52 6.24 -26.50
C LYS A 218 -3.50 5.77 -25.46
N PHE A 219 -2.47 6.57 -25.24
CA PHE A 219 -1.38 6.29 -24.32
C PHE A 219 -1.18 7.43 -23.30
N SER A 220 -0.73 7.06 -22.10
CA SER A 220 -0.30 8.00 -21.06
C SER A 220 1.14 7.70 -20.71
N LEU A 221 2.03 8.69 -20.71
CA LEU A 221 3.40 8.50 -20.25
C LEU A 221 3.45 8.55 -18.72
N ALA A 222 3.37 7.39 -18.10
CA ALA A 222 3.43 7.18 -16.66
C ALA A 222 4.90 7.02 -16.22
N PHE A 223 5.70 8.07 -16.42
CA PHE A 223 7.14 8.05 -16.14
C PHE A 223 7.44 8.48 -14.71
N GLU A 224 7.98 7.57 -13.92
CA GLU A 224 8.37 7.79 -12.54
C GLU A 224 9.70 8.53 -12.39
N ASN A 225 9.94 9.10 -11.20
CA ASN A 225 11.15 9.86 -10.91
C ASN A 225 12.39 8.96 -10.68
N SER A 226 12.16 7.71 -10.29
CA SER A 226 13.19 6.69 -10.04
C SER A 226 12.71 5.33 -10.55
N ASN A 227 13.63 4.38 -10.66
CA ASN A 227 13.36 3.01 -11.13
C ASN A 227 13.44 2.02 -9.96
N GLU A 228 12.90 2.40 -8.80
CA GLU A 228 12.93 1.58 -7.60
C GLU A 228 11.86 0.47 -7.65
N GLU A 229 12.16 -0.70 -7.07
CA GLU A 229 11.17 -1.77 -6.90
C GLU A 229 9.97 -1.22 -6.13
N ASP A 230 8.76 -1.58 -6.57
CA ASP A 230 7.48 -1.16 -5.96
C ASP A 230 7.15 0.33 -6.02
N TYR A 231 8.00 1.16 -6.58
CA TYR A 231 7.73 2.57 -6.76
C TYR A 231 6.78 2.80 -7.94
N VAL A 232 5.48 2.60 -7.69
CA VAL A 232 4.37 2.79 -8.62
C VAL A 232 3.40 3.79 -8.03
N THR A 233 3.26 4.95 -8.66
CA THR A 233 2.54 6.09 -8.11
C THR A 233 1.22 6.36 -8.81
N GLU A 234 0.59 7.49 -8.49
CA GLU A 234 -0.65 7.97 -9.11
C GLU A 234 -0.57 8.02 -10.64
N LYS A 235 0.63 8.17 -11.22
CA LYS A 235 0.83 8.24 -12.68
C LYS A 235 0.32 6.97 -13.37
N PHE A 236 0.61 5.81 -12.80
CA PHE A 236 0.17 4.54 -13.35
C PHE A 236 -1.33 4.34 -13.14
N PHE A 237 -1.81 4.49 -11.90
CA PHE A 237 -3.22 4.24 -11.57
C PHE A 237 -4.19 5.23 -12.21
N GLN A 238 -3.84 6.52 -12.32
CA GLN A 238 -4.63 7.51 -13.06
C GLN A 238 -4.72 7.19 -14.56
N SER A 239 -3.69 6.56 -15.14
CA SER A 239 -3.74 6.07 -16.52
C SER A 239 -4.76 4.93 -16.66
N LEU A 240 -4.81 4.03 -15.68
CA LEU A 240 -5.83 2.98 -15.63
C LEU A 240 -7.23 3.56 -15.49
N VAL A 241 -7.44 4.54 -14.58
CA VAL A 241 -8.72 5.25 -14.42
C VAL A 241 -9.17 5.87 -15.75
N ALA A 242 -8.28 6.59 -16.44
CA ALA A 242 -8.57 7.21 -17.73
C ALA A 242 -8.82 6.20 -18.89
N GLY A 243 -8.62 4.90 -18.66
CA GLY A 243 -8.80 3.86 -19.67
C GLY A 243 -7.85 4.04 -20.84
N THR A 244 -6.62 4.48 -20.58
CA THR A 244 -5.53 4.62 -21.54
C THR A 244 -4.46 3.58 -21.21
N ILE A 245 -3.64 3.19 -22.19
CA ILE A 245 -2.52 2.27 -21.95
C ILE A 245 -1.35 3.08 -21.36
N PRO A 246 -0.94 2.87 -20.10
CA PRO A 246 0.26 3.47 -19.56
C PRO A 246 1.52 2.97 -20.26
N VAL A 247 2.39 3.90 -20.65
CA VAL A 247 3.77 3.66 -21.05
C VAL A 247 4.65 4.05 -19.88
N VAL A 248 5.41 3.10 -19.34
CA VAL A 248 6.07 3.21 -18.05
C VAL A 248 7.58 3.26 -18.21
N VAL A 249 8.20 4.20 -17.50
CA VAL A 249 9.61 4.16 -17.07
C VAL A 249 9.55 4.25 -15.55
N GLY A 250 10.01 3.24 -14.83
CA GLY A 250 9.84 3.19 -13.38
C GLY A 250 10.18 1.84 -12.79
N ALA A 251 9.33 1.34 -11.88
CA ALA A 251 9.55 0.10 -11.15
C ALA A 251 9.83 -1.11 -12.08
N PRO A 252 10.96 -1.82 -11.91
CA PRO A 252 11.31 -2.97 -12.74
C PRO A 252 10.27 -4.09 -12.72
N ASN A 253 9.51 -4.18 -11.63
CA ASN A 253 8.46 -5.15 -11.36
C ASN A 253 7.04 -4.63 -11.62
N ILE A 254 6.86 -3.56 -12.41
CA ILE A 254 5.55 -2.95 -12.72
C ILE A 254 4.47 -3.96 -13.16
N LYS A 255 4.86 -5.09 -13.75
CA LYS A 255 3.94 -6.18 -14.12
C LYS A 255 3.10 -6.69 -12.93
N GLU A 256 3.64 -6.66 -11.72
CA GLU A 256 2.95 -7.05 -10.49
C GLU A 256 1.83 -6.07 -10.09
N PHE A 257 1.90 -4.83 -10.57
CA PHE A 257 0.93 -3.76 -10.32
C PHE A 257 -0.09 -3.63 -11.46
N ALA A 258 0.07 -4.38 -12.56
CA ALA A 258 -0.79 -4.25 -13.73
C ALA A 258 -2.06 -5.12 -13.61
N PRO A 259 -3.23 -4.63 -14.04
CA PRO A 259 -4.48 -5.40 -14.00
C PRO A 259 -4.46 -6.62 -14.95
N SER A 260 -3.70 -6.53 -16.04
CA SER A 260 -3.49 -7.60 -17.03
C SER A 260 -2.11 -7.45 -17.69
N PRO A 261 -1.45 -8.54 -18.17
CA PRO A 261 -0.16 -8.45 -18.85
C PRO A 261 -0.11 -7.49 -20.04
N ASP A 262 -1.21 -7.36 -20.78
CA ASP A 262 -1.29 -6.53 -21.99
C ASP A 262 -1.74 -5.09 -21.73
N SER A 263 -1.96 -4.73 -20.46
CA SER A 263 -2.56 -3.45 -20.07
C SER A 263 -1.59 -2.26 -20.03
N PHE A 264 -0.30 -2.48 -20.24
CA PHE A 264 0.74 -1.46 -20.16
C PHE A 264 1.89 -1.75 -21.14
N LEU A 265 2.71 -0.75 -21.40
CA LEU A 265 3.99 -0.87 -22.09
C LEU A 265 5.10 -0.44 -21.14
N HIS A 266 6.19 -1.19 -21.04
CA HIS A 266 7.29 -0.89 -20.12
C HIS A 266 8.59 -0.71 -20.87
N ILE A 267 9.16 0.47 -20.73
CA ILE A 267 10.51 0.80 -21.15
C ILE A 267 11.39 0.51 -19.94
N LYS A 268 11.93 -0.72 -19.86
CA LYS A 268 12.72 -1.17 -18.71
C LYS A 268 14.11 -0.57 -18.74
N GLU A 269 14.68 -0.48 -19.93
CA GLU A 269 15.96 0.16 -20.21
C GLU A 269 15.86 1.01 -21.48
N PHE A 270 16.84 1.90 -21.68
CA PHE A 270 16.81 2.84 -22.80
C PHE A 270 16.80 2.15 -24.18
N SER A 271 17.39 0.95 -24.29
CA SER A 271 17.35 0.10 -25.48
C SER A 271 15.93 -0.31 -25.91
N ASP A 272 14.96 -0.32 -24.99
CA ASP A 272 13.58 -0.71 -25.28
C ASP A 272 12.79 0.37 -26.01
N VAL A 273 13.25 1.63 -26.02
CA VAL A 273 12.45 2.76 -26.51
C VAL A 273 12.01 2.56 -27.97
N GLU A 274 12.88 2.01 -28.82
CA GLU A 274 12.54 1.76 -30.23
C GLU A 274 11.44 0.70 -30.39
N SER A 275 11.53 -0.41 -29.66
CA SER A 275 10.54 -1.48 -29.72
C SER A 275 9.20 -1.04 -29.13
N ILE A 276 9.22 -0.21 -28.07
CA ILE A 276 8.02 0.38 -27.48
C ILE A 276 7.40 1.41 -28.43
N ALA A 277 8.18 2.26 -29.10
CA ALA A 277 7.65 3.18 -30.11
C ALA A 277 6.94 2.45 -31.25
N LYS A 278 7.52 1.33 -31.74
CA LYS A 278 6.90 0.46 -32.74
C LYS A 278 5.58 -0.13 -32.22
N SER A 279 5.58 -0.61 -30.98
CA SER A 279 4.39 -1.17 -30.33
C SER A 279 3.27 -0.14 -30.17
N MET A 280 3.60 1.09 -29.76
CA MET A 280 2.63 2.19 -29.65
C MET A 280 1.96 2.50 -30.99
N LYS A 281 2.74 2.60 -32.07
CA LYS A 281 2.21 2.84 -33.42
C LYS A 281 1.35 1.68 -33.90
N TYR A 282 1.83 0.44 -33.73
CA TYR A 282 1.10 -0.76 -34.10
C TYR A 282 -0.26 -0.85 -33.40
N LEU A 283 -0.30 -0.65 -32.07
CA LEU A 283 -1.54 -0.59 -31.31
C LEU A 283 -2.43 0.58 -31.75
N ALA A 284 -1.85 1.75 -32.03
CA ALA A 284 -2.61 2.90 -32.51
C ALA A 284 -3.30 2.64 -33.87
N GLU A 285 -2.67 1.87 -34.76
CA GLU A 285 -3.19 1.51 -36.08
C GLU A 285 -4.14 0.31 -36.07
N ASN A 286 -4.16 -0.47 -34.98
CA ASN A 286 -4.95 -1.71 -34.86
C ASN A 286 -5.97 -1.65 -33.70
N PRO A 287 -7.16 -1.06 -33.91
CA PRO A 287 -8.17 -0.88 -32.86
C PRO A 287 -8.57 -2.15 -32.13
N LYS A 288 -8.62 -3.29 -32.82
CA LYS A 288 -8.94 -4.60 -32.21
C LYS A 288 -7.92 -4.99 -31.14
N ILE A 289 -6.63 -4.81 -31.44
CA ILE A 289 -5.54 -5.17 -30.52
C ILE A 289 -5.45 -4.15 -29.40
N TYR A 290 -5.61 -2.86 -29.69
CA TYR A 290 -5.72 -1.82 -28.67
C TYR A 290 -6.84 -2.10 -27.67
N ASN A 291 -8.03 -2.48 -28.15
CA ASN A 291 -9.16 -2.82 -27.29
C ASN A 291 -8.90 -4.10 -26.47
N GLN A 292 -8.09 -5.03 -26.97
CA GLN A 292 -7.68 -6.21 -26.21
C GLN A 292 -6.84 -5.83 -24.99
N SER A 293 -5.93 -4.86 -25.11
CA SER A 293 -5.16 -4.33 -23.97
C SER A 293 -6.03 -3.70 -22.87
N LEU A 294 -7.22 -3.23 -23.21
CA LEU A 294 -8.20 -2.65 -22.27
C LEU A 294 -9.31 -3.63 -21.87
N ARG A 295 -9.25 -4.89 -22.31
CA ARG A 295 -10.30 -5.89 -22.09
C ARG A 295 -10.60 -6.14 -20.61
N TRP A 296 -9.58 -6.01 -19.75
CA TRP A 296 -9.70 -6.12 -18.30
C TRP A 296 -10.69 -5.12 -17.67
N LYS A 297 -11.01 -4.00 -18.34
CA LYS A 297 -12.06 -3.07 -17.91
C LYS A 297 -13.47 -3.67 -17.96
N TYR A 298 -13.66 -4.73 -18.75
CA TYR A 298 -14.95 -5.39 -18.94
C TYR A 298 -14.97 -6.76 -18.26
N ASP A 299 -13.93 -7.55 -18.44
CA ASP A 299 -13.84 -8.91 -17.89
C ASP A 299 -13.42 -8.91 -16.40
N GLY A 300 -12.91 -7.76 -15.92
CA GLY A 300 -12.32 -7.60 -14.59
C GLY A 300 -10.79 -7.79 -14.61
N PRO A 301 -10.08 -7.22 -13.62
CA PRO A 301 -8.65 -7.38 -13.50
C PRO A 301 -8.28 -8.75 -12.92
N SER A 302 -7.00 -9.11 -13.04
CA SER A 302 -6.47 -10.35 -12.44
C SER A 302 -6.67 -10.41 -10.92
N GLU A 303 -6.76 -11.63 -10.38
CA GLU A 303 -6.88 -11.85 -8.93
C GLU A 303 -5.66 -11.33 -8.16
N SER A 304 -4.46 -11.37 -8.76
CA SER A 304 -3.26 -10.75 -8.19
C SER A 304 -3.40 -9.24 -8.06
N PHE A 305 -3.98 -8.58 -9.05
CA PHE A 305 -4.24 -7.14 -9.00
C PHE A 305 -5.28 -6.81 -7.94
N LYS A 306 -6.38 -7.57 -7.84
CA LYS A 306 -7.36 -7.40 -6.77
C LYS A 306 -6.71 -7.58 -5.40
N ALA A 307 -5.97 -8.66 -5.18
CA ALA A 307 -5.24 -8.91 -3.95
C ALA A 307 -4.23 -7.80 -3.60
N LEU A 308 -3.63 -7.13 -4.59
CA LEU A 308 -2.79 -5.96 -4.35
C LEU A 308 -3.65 -4.75 -3.90
N VAL A 309 -4.65 -4.35 -4.69
CA VAL A 309 -5.44 -3.14 -4.43
C VAL A 309 -6.29 -3.25 -3.16
N ASP A 310 -6.79 -4.44 -2.85
CA ASP A 310 -7.56 -4.73 -1.63
C ASP A 310 -6.74 -4.50 -0.35
N MET A 311 -5.40 -4.42 -0.42
CA MET A 311 -4.58 -4.03 0.73
C MET A 311 -4.95 -2.63 1.23
N ALA A 312 -5.35 -1.74 0.32
CA ALA A 312 -5.73 -0.36 0.64
C ALA A 312 -7.17 -0.22 1.14
N ALA A 313 -7.96 -1.30 1.16
CA ALA A 313 -9.24 -1.32 1.84
C ALA A 313 -9.10 -1.12 3.36
N VAL A 314 -7.90 -1.31 3.90
CA VAL A 314 -7.52 -0.83 5.24
C VAL A 314 -6.50 0.29 5.08
N HIS A 315 -6.85 1.47 5.58
CA HIS A 315 -5.96 2.62 5.56
C HIS A 315 -4.60 2.30 6.21
N SER A 316 -3.52 2.93 5.71
CA SER A 316 -2.14 2.70 6.16
C SER A 316 -1.99 2.87 7.67
N SER A 317 -2.69 3.84 8.27
CA SER A 317 -2.72 4.07 9.71
C SER A 317 -3.32 2.89 10.50
N CYS A 318 -4.45 2.32 10.06
CA CYS A 318 -5.02 1.13 10.69
C CYS A 318 -4.10 -0.10 10.50
N ARG A 319 -3.44 -0.24 9.33
CA ARG A 319 -2.45 -1.31 9.10
C ARG A 319 -1.22 -1.17 10.00
N LEU A 320 -0.76 0.05 10.25
CA LEU A 320 0.28 0.33 11.24
C LEU A 320 -0.12 -0.14 12.63
N CYS A 321 -1.35 0.15 13.05
CA CYS A 321 -1.83 -0.30 14.35
C CYS A 321 -1.95 -1.82 14.44
N ILE A 322 -2.42 -2.50 13.38
CA ILE A 322 -2.44 -3.96 13.32
C ILE A 322 -1.03 -4.53 13.43
N HIS A 323 -0.07 -3.94 12.70
CA HIS A 323 1.34 -4.34 12.76
C HIS A 323 1.90 -4.19 14.18
N MET A 324 1.79 -3.00 14.77
CA MET A 324 2.29 -2.72 16.11
C MET A 324 1.65 -3.63 17.16
N ALA A 325 0.33 -3.77 17.13
CA ALA A 325 -0.39 -4.63 18.06
C ALA A 325 0.01 -6.11 17.89
N THR A 326 0.28 -6.56 16.66
CA THR A 326 0.77 -7.92 16.39
C THR A 326 2.15 -8.12 17.01
N VAL A 327 3.09 -7.19 16.78
CA VAL A 327 4.45 -7.24 17.34
C VAL A 327 4.43 -7.22 18.87
N ILE A 328 3.58 -6.38 19.48
CA ILE A 328 3.42 -6.31 20.94
C ILE A 328 2.91 -7.64 21.48
N HIS A 329 1.83 -8.20 20.91
CA HIS A 329 1.29 -9.48 21.35
C HIS A 329 2.31 -10.62 21.21
N GLU A 330 3.09 -10.65 20.14
CA GLU A 330 4.13 -11.66 19.96
C GLU A 330 5.24 -11.54 21.02
N LYS A 331 5.64 -10.32 21.38
CA LYS A 331 6.59 -10.11 22.49
C LYS A 331 6.02 -10.58 23.83
N GLU A 332 4.75 -10.29 24.09
CA GLU A 332 4.06 -10.73 25.32
C GLU A 332 3.95 -12.25 25.39
N GLU A 333 3.53 -12.91 24.32
CA GLU A 333 3.40 -14.37 24.25
C GLU A 333 4.73 -15.11 24.40
N ASN A 334 5.83 -14.47 24.00
CA ASN A 334 7.19 -14.98 24.18
C ASN A 334 7.76 -14.73 25.58
N SER A 335 7.08 -13.92 26.40
CA SER A 335 7.48 -13.68 27.79
C SER A 335 7.28 -14.92 28.67
N PRO A 336 8.21 -15.22 29.60
CA PRO A 336 8.06 -16.34 30.54
C PRO A 336 6.80 -16.26 31.41
N ARG A 337 6.23 -15.07 31.59
CA ARG A 337 5.01 -14.84 32.40
C ARG A 337 3.73 -15.19 31.65
N PHE A 338 3.79 -15.35 30.32
CA PHE A 338 2.61 -15.63 29.53
C PHE A 338 2.20 -17.08 29.65
N LYS A 339 0.98 -17.32 30.14
CA LYS A 339 0.43 -18.66 30.29
C LYS A 339 0.07 -19.22 28.91
N LYS A 340 0.96 -20.03 28.35
CA LYS A 340 0.73 -20.71 27.07
C LYS A 340 -0.34 -21.79 27.24
N ARG A 341 -1.36 -21.76 26.39
CA ARG A 341 -2.32 -22.87 26.24
C ARG A 341 -1.69 -23.96 25.36
N PRO A 342 -2.06 -25.24 25.54
CA PRO A 342 -1.56 -26.31 24.67
C PRO A 342 -1.97 -26.06 23.21
N CYS A 343 -0.99 -25.92 22.33
CA CYS A 343 -1.19 -25.72 20.89
C CYS A 343 -1.43 -27.03 20.12
N LYS A 344 -1.31 -28.16 20.81
CA LYS A 344 -1.62 -29.48 20.29
C LYS A 344 -2.13 -30.38 21.40
N CYS A 345 -2.99 -31.33 21.03
CA CYS A 345 -3.51 -32.34 21.94
C CYS A 345 -3.44 -33.70 21.24
N SER A 346 -2.88 -34.70 21.91
CA SER A 346 -2.73 -36.05 21.35
C SER A 346 -3.64 -37.03 22.08
N ARG A 347 -4.37 -37.84 21.32
CA ARG A 347 -5.20 -38.93 21.84
C ARG A 347 -4.92 -40.18 21.02
N GLY A 348 -4.18 -41.13 21.60
CA GLY A 348 -3.68 -42.31 20.87
C GLY A 348 -2.65 -41.90 19.82
N SER A 349 -2.81 -42.37 18.58
CA SER A 349 -1.94 -42.02 17.44
C SER A 349 -2.32 -40.70 16.75
N GLU A 350 -3.46 -40.10 17.09
CA GLU A 350 -3.93 -38.87 16.47
C GLU A 350 -3.53 -37.64 17.29
N THR A 351 -3.00 -36.62 16.62
CA THR A 351 -2.70 -35.32 17.22
C THR A 351 -3.53 -34.24 16.55
N MET A 352 -4.25 -33.46 17.36
CA MET A 352 -4.93 -32.25 16.93
C MET A 352 -3.99 -31.05 17.10
N TYR A 353 -3.79 -30.29 16.04
CA TYR A 353 -3.04 -29.04 16.02
C TYR A 353 -4.00 -27.86 16.05
N HIS A 354 -3.74 -26.88 16.91
CA HIS A 354 -4.47 -25.62 16.99
C HIS A 354 -3.69 -24.54 16.25
N LEU A 355 -4.32 -23.91 15.27
CA LEU A 355 -3.77 -22.78 14.51
C LEU A 355 -4.67 -21.56 14.69
N TYR A 356 -4.07 -20.39 14.50
CA TYR A 356 -4.77 -19.11 14.48
C TYR A 356 -4.75 -18.55 13.06
N ILE A 357 -5.92 -18.13 12.57
CA ILE A 357 -6.06 -17.55 11.24
C ILE A 357 -6.77 -16.20 11.30
N ARG A 358 -6.36 -15.23 10.48
CA ARG A 358 -7.11 -13.98 10.28
C ARG A 358 -7.11 -13.57 8.83
N GLU A 359 -8.12 -12.82 8.42
CA GLU A 359 -8.06 -12.11 7.14
C GLU A 359 -7.00 -11.01 7.21
N ARG A 360 -6.20 -10.85 6.15
CA ARG A 360 -5.26 -9.74 6.00
C ARG A 360 -6.00 -8.41 6.18
N GLY A 361 -5.50 -7.56 7.08
CA GLY A 361 -6.14 -6.28 7.43
C GLY A 361 -7.09 -6.36 8.63
N ARG A 362 -7.29 -7.53 9.23
CA ARG A 362 -7.93 -7.67 10.56
C ARG A 362 -6.86 -7.88 11.63
N PHE A 363 -7.19 -7.51 12.86
CA PHE A 363 -6.35 -7.84 14.02
C PHE A 363 -6.75 -9.19 14.64
N GLU A 364 -8.05 -9.40 14.83
CA GLU A 364 -8.60 -10.57 15.53
C GLU A 364 -8.35 -11.88 14.79
N MET A 365 -7.90 -12.88 15.54
CA MET A 365 -7.61 -14.23 15.06
C MET A 365 -8.76 -15.19 15.37
N GLN A 366 -9.00 -16.12 14.46
CA GLN A 366 -9.93 -17.23 14.59
C GLN A 366 -9.17 -18.54 14.83
N SER A 367 -9.68 -19.36 15.75
CA SER A 367 -9.12 -20.70 16.00
C SER A 367 -9.62 -21.69 14.95
N ILE A 368 -8.69 -22.45 14.38
CA ILE A 368 -8.98 -23.66 13.59
C ILE A 368 -8.16 -24.84 14.11
N PHE A 369 -8.61 -26.05 13.77
CA PHE A 369 -7.99 -27.27 14.24
C PHE A 369 -7.77 -28.25 13.09
N LEU A 370 -6.56 -28.81 13.01
CA LEU A 370 -6.19 -29.80 12.00
C LEU A 370 -5.73 -31.10 12.66
N ARG A 371 -6.05 -32.23 12.05
CA ARG A 371 -5.64 -33.57 12.51
C ARG A 371 -4.29 -33.95 11.89
N SER A 372 -3.45 -34.66 12.63
CA SER A 372 -2.14 -35.17 12.15
C SER A 372 -2.25 -35.99 10.87
N GLY A 373 -3.31 -36.79 10.74
CA GLY A 373 -3.59 -37.59 9.53
C GLY A 373 -4.04 -36.77 8.31
N ASN A 374 -4.33 -35.48 8.48
CA ASN A 374 -4.83 -34.60 7.40
C ASN A 374 -4.11 -33.23 7.40
N LEU A 375 -2.81 -33.21 7.66
CA LEU A 375 -1.97 -32.01 7.50
C LEU A 375 -1.60 -31.81 6.03
N THR A 376 -2.58 -31.37 5.23
CA THR A 376 -2.41 -31.04 3.81
C THR A 376 -2.86 -29.60 3.54
N LEU A 377 -2.37 -29.02 2.44
CA LEU A 377 -2.77 -27.68 2.01
C LEU A 377 -4.27 -27.62 1.68
N GLU A 378 -4.82 -28.65 1.04
CA GLU A 378 -6.26 -28.75 0.75
C GLU A 378 -7.10 -28.79 2.04
N ALA A 379 -6.66 -29.56 3.04
CA ALA A 379 -7.35 -29.60 4.34
C ALA A 379 -7.29 -28.25 5.05
N LEU A 380 -6.16 -27.53 4.96
CA LEU A 380 -6.03 -26.17 5.48
C LEU A 380 -7.01 -25.23 4.79
N GLU A 381 -7.02 -25.18 3.46
CA GLU A 381 -7.91 -24.32 2.67
C GLU A 381 -9.39 -24.61 2.97
N SER A 382 -9.78 -25.89 2.96
CA SER A 382 -11.14 -26.31 3.30
C SER A 382 -11.53 -25.91 4.73
N THR A 383 -10.63 -26.09 5.70
CA THR A 383 -10.89 -25.72 7.11
C THR A 383 -11.03 -24.21 7.28
N VAL A 384 -10.20 -23.43 6.60
CA VAL A 384 -10.27 -21.95 6.58
C VAL A 384 -11.62 -21.51 6.00
N LEU A 385 -11.97 -21.99 4.81
CA LEU A 385 -13.23 -21.63 4.15
C LEU A 385 -14.44 -22.01 5.02
N ASN A 386 -14.49 -23.23 5.54
CA ASN A 386 -15.55 -23.67 6.44
C ASN A 386 -15.66 -22.78 7.69
N LYS A 387 -14.52 -22.42 8.30
CA LYS A 387 -14.49 -21.54 9.46
C LYS A 387 -15.07 -20.17 9.14
N PHE A 388 -14.59 -19.50 8.09
CA PHE A 388 -15.06 -18.15 7.75
C PHE A 388 -16.52 -18.15 7.24
N ASN A 389 -16.95 -19.17 6.49
CA ASN A 389 -18.35 -19.35 6.11
C ASN A 389 -19.27 -19.55 7.32
N SER A 390 -18.85 -20.34 8.31
CA SER A 390 -19.63 -20.55 9.55
C SER A 390 -19.86 -19.25 10.34
N LEU A 391 -18.94 -18.30 10.20
CA LEU A 391 -19.01 -16.98 10.83
C LEU A 391 -19.82 -15.98 9.99
N LYS A 392 -20.30 -16.36 8.81
CA LYS A 392 -20.88 -15.44 7.81
C LYS A 392 -19.94 -14.27 7.53
N HIS A 393 -18.66 -14.58 7.37
CA HIS A 393 -17.60 -13.59 7.24
C HIS A 393 -17.78 -12.73 5.99
N VAL A 394 -17.57 -11.43 6.14
CA VAL A 394 -17.55 -10.47 5.04
C VAL A 394 -16.11 -9.98 4.86
N PRO A 395 -15.49 -10.22 3.68
CA PRO A 395 -14.15 -9.70 3.41
C PRO A 395 -14.07 -8.19 3.56
N ILE A 396 -12.95 -7.68 4.07
CA ILE A 396 -12.77 -6.23 4.31
C ILE A 396 -12.98 -5.42 3.03
N TRP A 397 -12.47 -5.92 1.90
CA TRP A 397 -12.52 -5.21 0.64
C TRP A 397 -13.93 -5.12 0.03
N LYS A 398 -14.93 -5.81 0.60
CA LYS A 398 -16.23 -5.97 -0.05
C LYS A 398 -16.96 -4.65 -0.27
N GLU A 399 -16.94 -3.75 0.71
CA GLU A 399 -17.62 -2.44 0.61
C GLU A 399 -16.88 -1.51 -0.35
N GLU A 400 -15.54 -1.52 -0.30
CA GLU A 400 -14.67 -0.66 -1.11
C GLU A 400 -14.61 -1.07 -2.57
N ARG A 401 -14.70 -2.37 -2.87
CA ARG A 401 -14.56 -2.84 -4.24
C ARG A 401 -15.79 -2.45 -5.09
N PRO A 402 -15.60 -1.93 -6.33
CA PRO A 402 -16.71 -1.56 -7.20
C PRO A 402 -17.63 -2.75 -7.51
N GLU A 403 -18.94 -2.50 -7.64
CA GLU A 403 -19.95 -3.55 -7.88
C GLU A 403 -19.63 -4.43 -9.09
N SER A 404 -19.04 -3.85 -10.14
CA SER A 404 -18.64 -4.56 -11.37
C SER A 404 -17.61 -5.68 -11.13
N VAL A 405 -16.85 -5.63 -10.04
CA VAL A 405 -15.79 -6.59 -9.71
C VAL A 405 -15.84 -7.11 -8.27
N ARG A 406 -16.87 -6.71 -7.50
CA ARG A 406 -17.12 -7.13 -6.11
C ARG A 406 -17.37 -8.63 -5.98
N GLY A 407 -17.98 -9.24 -6.98
CA GLY A 407 -18.39 -10.65 -6.93
C GLY A 407 -19.58 -10.86 -5.98
N GLY A 408 -19.89 -12.12 -5.69
CA GLY A 408 -21.00 -12.53 -4.82
C GLY A 408 -20.62 -12.63 -3.34
N ASP A 409 -21.36 -13.45 -2.60
CA ASP A 409 -21.10 -13.75 -1.18
C ASP A 409 -20.12 -14.91 -0.97
N GLU A 410 -19.68 -15.55 -2.05
CA GLU A 410 -18.75 -16.68 -1.98
C GLU A 410 -17.34 -16.21 -1.61
N LEU A 411 -16.76 -16.84 -0.59
CA LEU A 411 -15.37 -16.62 -0.20
C LEU A 411 -14.45 -17.40 -1.12
N LYS A 412 -13.70 -16.69 -1.96
CA LYS A 412 -12.63 -17.28 -2.76
C LYS A 412 -11.28 -17.01 -2.11
N LEU A 413 -10.58 -18.08 -1.75
CA LEU A 413 -9.28 -18.01 -1.12
C LEU A 413 -8.19 -17.81 -2.19
N TYR A 414 -7.38 -16.76 -2.01
CA TYR A 414 -6.24 -16.45 -2.88
C TYR A 414 -4.93 -16.99 -2.31
N ARG A 415 -4.66 -16.69 -1.03
CA ARG A 415 -3.42 -17.09 -0.33
C ARG A 415 -3.66 -17.34 1.15
N ILE A 416 -2.85 -18.25 1.70
CA ILE A 416 -2.62 -18.43 3.13
C ILE A 416 -1.12 -18.38 3.36
N TYR A 417 -0.67 -17.60 4.34
CA TYR A 417 0.75 -17.46 4.66
C TYR A 417 0.95 -17.18 6.16
N PRO A 418 2.13 -17.49 6.73
CA PRO A 418 2.44 -17.18 8.13
C PRO A 418 2.40 -15.67 8.42
N VAL A 419 1.93 -15.30 9.60
CA VAL A 419 2.02 -13.92 10.10
C VAL A 419 3.49 -13.50 10.21
N GLY A 420 3.78 -12.23 9.94
CA GLY A 420 5.13 -11.65 10.05
C GLY A 420 5.87 -11.52 8.72
N LEU A 421 5.31 -12.04 7.62
CA LEU A 421 5.83 -11.79 6.27
C LEU A 421 5.47 -10.38 5.77
N THR A 422 6.37 -9.79 4.98
CA THR A 422 6.09 -8.54 4.26
C THR A 422 5.03 -8.78 3.17
N GLN A 423 4.41 -7.70 2.66
CA GLN A 423 3.41 -7.85 1.59
C GLN A 423 4.04 -8.37 0.30
N ARG A 424 5.29 -8.01 0.00
CA ARG A 424 6.07 -8.57 -1.11
C ARG A 424 6.20 -10.09 -0.96
N GLN A 425 6.59 -10.56 0.22
CA GLN A 425 6.70 -11.99 0.51
C GLN A 425 5.35 -12.69 0.40
N ALA A 426 4.30 -12.18 1.04
CA ALA A 426 2.97 -12.78 1.03
C ALA A 426 2.37 -12.90 -0.38
N LEU A 427 2.44 -11.82 -1.17
CA LEU A 427 1.82 -11.77 -2.49
C LEU A 427 2.64 -12.49 -3.55
N TYR A 428 3.97 -12.39 -3.53
CA TYR A 428 4.80 -12.77 -4.70
C TYR A 428 5.87 -13.82 -4.42
N THR A 429 6.35 -14.00 -3.19
CA THR A 429 7.51 -14.88 -2.91
C THR A 429 7.14 -16.17 -2.17
N PHE A 430 6.36 -16.08 -1.09
CA PHE A 430 6.11 -17.20 -0.19
C PHE A 430 5.05 -18.13 -0.74
N ARG A 431 5.37 -19.43 -0.83
CA ARG A 431 4.42 -20.52 -1.01
C ARG A 431 4.95 -21.73 -0.25
N PHE A 432 4.05 -22.49 0.37
CA PHE A 432 4.42 -23.84 0.80
C PHE A 432 4.78 -24.67 -0.44
N LYS A 433 5.92 -25.36 -0.41
CA LYS A 433 6.41 -26.18 -1.53
C LYS A 433 5.61 -27.46 -1.74
N GLY A 434 4.75 -27.80 -0.78
CA GLY A 434 3.87 -28.97 -0.81
C GLY A 434 3.36 -29.33 0.59
N ASN A 435 2.67 -30.45 0.70
CA ASN A 435 2.09 -30.92 1.96
C ASN A 435 3.14 -31.23 3.03
N ASP A 436 4.32 -31.72 2.64
CA ASP A 436 5.39 -32.03 3.60
C ASP A 436 6.02 -30.78 4.20
N ASP A 437 6.26 -29.75 3.38
CA ASP A 437 6.75 -28.44 3.83
C ASP A 437 5.75 -27.78 4.79
N PHE A 438 4.45 -27.84 4.46
CA PHE A 438 3.38 -27.41 5.36
C PHE A 438 3.36 -28.21 6.67
N ARG A 439 3.44 -29.54 6.61
CA ARG A 439 3.46 -30.41 7.79
C ARG A 439 4.63 -30.05 8.70
N THR A 440 5.84 -29.93 8.14
CA THR A 440 7.03 -29.52 8.90
C THR A 440 6.85 -28.15 9.54
N HIS A 441 6.26 -27.18 8.83
CA HIS A 441 5.97 -25.87 9.41
C HIS A 441 5.04 -25.96 10.64
N ILE A 442 3.93 -26.70 10.54
CA ILE A 442 2.97 -26.86 11.64
C ILE A 442 3.57 -27.61 12.84
N GLU A 443 4.41 -28.61 12.60
CA GLU A 443 5.05 -29.39 13.66
C GLU A 443 6.13 -28.60 14.42
N THR A 444 6.82 -27.70 13.72
CA THR A 444 7.90 -26.86 14.28
C THR A 444 7.41 -25.55 14.88
N HIS A 445 6.22 -25.07 14.50
CA HIS A 445 5.64 -23.80 14.96
C HIS A 445 4.34 -24.07 15.76
N PRO A 446 4.43 -24.31 17.08
CA PRO A 446 3.25 -24.50 17.91
C PRO A 446 2.39 -23.23 17.88
N CYS A 447 1.06 -23.40 17.72
CA CYS A 447 0.11 -22.31 17.57
C CYS A 447 0.41 -21.41 16.35
N ALA A 448 0.81 -22.02 15.23
CA ALA A 448 1.09 -21.30 14.00
C ALA A 448 -0.02 -20.26 13.69
N LYS A 449 0.40 -19.02 13.49
CA LYS A 449 -0.47 -17.89 13.16
C LYS A 449 -0.36 -17.63 11.67
N MET A 450 -1.49 -17.57 10.98
CA MET A 450 -1.56 -17.39 9.54
C MET A 450 -2.51 -16.25 9.17
N GLU A 451 -2.20 -15.58 8.07
CA GLU A 451 -3.10 -14.65 7.41
C GLU A 451 -3.65 -15.26 6.13
N VAL A 452 -4.87 -14.86 5.79
CA VAL A 452 -5.56 -15.28 4.58
C VAL A 452 -5.92 -14.06 3.74
N ILE A 453 -5.78 -14.20 2.43
CA ILE A 453 -6.26 -13.22 1.45
C ILE A 453 -7.42 -13.85 0.71
N PHE A 454 -8.58 -13.21 0.80
CA PHE A 454 -9.72 -13.48 -0.06
C PHE A 454 -9.71 -12.53 -1.26
N VAL A 455 -10.24 -12.97 -2.41
CA VAL A 455 -10.35 -12.15 -3.64
C VAL A 455 -11.71 -12.28 -4.28
#